data_AF-A0A496AZX5-F1
#
_entry.id   AF-A0A496AZX5-F1
#
_cell.length_a   1.000
_cell.length_b   1.000
_cell.length_c   1.000
_cell.angle_alpha   90.00
_cell.angle_beta   90.00
_cell.angle_gamma   90.00
#
_symmetry.space_group_name_H-M   'P 1'
#
loop_
_entity.id
_entity.type
_entity.pdbx_description
1 polymer ?
#
loop_
_entity_poly.entity_id
_entity_poly.type
_entity_poly.pdbx_seq_one_letter_code
_entity_poly.pdbx_strand_id
1 'polypeptide(L)'
;MRVFIQIGYGIVGAAIISLVCIWQAGSYGEARHTISIIGAIAILIAGLYVLRSRWIKWGSRQVWLKYHQRLASLGICLVLLHSAFQPLAWHSWLTFILALANLGTGIAVSLTSRKTRQILLRCHLILAPVLVIGIVFHGQAKLDHDEFFPLTSVHDVPCARCHTSDPFLFNIESSTLQQELDSTEKLPEEIHWWSTQQQVDISQTAVVMIKKIGTEWKISDNENNRNYHIKRQLNQFALYANNPYQSYTCVTCHEHNTPEIITAHQLHGVYDFNRCLVCHQTEIDGVRYGIQRTNWDYDPNW
;
A
#
# COMPACT_ATOMS: atom_id res chain seq x y z
N MET A 1 -32.01 -6.12 24.32
CA MET A 1 -32.40 -5.56 22.99
C MET A 1 -31.64 -4.31 22.58
N ARG A 2 -31.62 -3.20 23.35
CA ARG A 2 -31.05 -1.92 22.87
C ARG A 2 -29.55 -1.95 22.51
N VAL A 3 -28.75 -2.77 23.19
CA VAL A 3 -27.29 -2.92 22.94
C VAL A 3 -27.01 -3.64 21.63
N PHE A 4 -27.69 -4.76 21.37
CA PHE A 4 -27.57 -5.51 20.11
C PHE A 4 -27.96 -4.67 18.89
N ILE A 5 -28.95 -3.78 19.02
CA ILE A 5 -29.30 -2.84 17.95
C ILE A 5 -28.14 -1.87 17.66
N GLN A 6 -27.44 -1.36 18.68
CA GLN A 6 -26.30 -0.46 18.46
C GLN A 6 -25.10 -1.19 17.83
N ILE A 7 -24.85 -2.43 18.25
CA ILE A 7 -23.82 -3.29 17.66
C ILE A 7 -24.16 -3.60 16.20
N GLY A 8 -25.43 -3.91 15.92
CA GLY A 8 -25.94 -4.16 14.56
C GLY A 8 -25.67 -3.00 13.62
N TYR A 9 -25.86 -1.74 14.06
CA TYR A 9 -25.51 -0.57 13.25
C TYR A 9 -24.01 -0.50 12.93
N GLY A 10 -23.14 -0.85 13.87
CA GLY A 10 -21.69 -0.89 13.62
C GLY A 10 -21.31 -1.98 12.61
N ILE A 11 -21.91 -3.17 12.71
CA ILE A 11 -21.69 -4.29 11.77
C ILE A 11 -22.13 -3.90 10.35
N VAL A 12 -23.35 -3.36 10.21
CA VAL A 12 -23.86 -2.92 8.91
C VAL A 12 -22.99 -1.81 8.32
N GLY A 13 -22.57 -0.84 9.14
CA GLY A 13 -21.63 0.19 8.72
C GLY A 13 -20.29 -0.38 8.24
N ALA A 14 -19.75 -1.37 8.95
CA ALA A 14 -18.50 -2.03 8.57
C ALA A 14 -18.64 -2.76 7.23
N ALA A 15 -19.76 -3.44 7.00
CA ALA A 15 -20.04 -4.12 5.74
C ALA A 15 -20.14 -3.14 4.57
N ILE A 16 -20.87 -2.02 4.73
CA ILE A 16 -21.02 -1.00 3.69
C ILE A 16 -19.67 -0.37 3.35
N ILE A 17 -18.90 0.06 4.36
CA ILE A 17 -17.58 0.65 4.15
C ILE A 17 -16.65 -0.34 3.46
N SER A 18 -16.65 -1.61 3.89
CA SER A 18 -15.83 -2.65 3.26
C SER A 18 -16.20 -2.82 1.79
N LEU A 19 -17.50 -2.92 1.46
CA LEU A 19 -17.97 -3.04 0.07
C LEU A 19 -17.53 -1.85 -0.79
N VAL A 20 -17.69 -0.62 -0.30
CA VAL A 20 -17.28 0.58 -1.04
C VAL A 20 -15.77 0.61 -1.25
N CYS A 21 -14.98 0.32 -0.22
CA CYS A 21 -13.52 0.30 -0.34
C CYS A 21 -13.05 -0.80 -1.30
N ILE A 22 -13.63 -2.00 -1.24
CA ILE A 22 -13.31 -3.12 -2.15
C ILE A 22 -13.67 -2.76 -3.59
N TRP A 23 -14.84 -2.15 -3.79
CA TRP A 23 -15.29 -1.75 -5.12
C TRP A 23 -14.36 -0.67 -5.74
N GLN A 24 -13.97 0.34 -4.96
CA GLN A 24 -13.05 1.39 -5.42
C GLN A 24 -11.64 0.87 -5.69
N ALA A 25 -11.15 -0.09 -4.89
CA ALA A 25 -9.82 -0.66 -5.04
C ALA A 25 -9.76 -1.86 -5.98
N GLY A 26 -10.87 -2.28 -6.59
CA GLY A 26 -10.94 -3.45 -7.49
C GLY A 26 -10.70 -4.81 -6.83
N SER A 27 -10.14 -4.87 -5.62
CA SER A 27 -9.91 -6.10 -4.86
C SER A 27 -9.84 -5.86 -3.34
N TYR A 28 -10.10 -6.91 -2.57
CA TYR A 28 -9.97 -6.85 -1.10
C TYR A 28 -8.51 -6.62 -0.66
N GLY A 29 -7.55 -7.20 -1.38
CA GLY A 29 -6.12 -7.08 -1.05
C GLY A 29 -5.65 -5.62 -1.00
N GLU A 30 -6.15 -4.78 -1.89
CA GLU A 30 -5.82 -3.35 -1.98
C GLU A 30 -6.66 -2.52 -0.98
N ALA A 31 -7.93 -2.87 -0.78
CA ALA A 31 -8.81 -2.18 0.16
C ALA A 31 -8.49 -2.45 1.65
N ARG A 32 -7.81 -3.56 1.97
CA ARG A 32 -7.65 -4.05 3.35
C ARG A 32 -6.99 -3.05 4.30
N HIS A 33 -5.99 -2.30 3.82
CA HIS A 33 -5.26 -1.34 4.66
C HIS A 33 -6.12 -0.13 4.99
N THR A 34 -6.84 0.39 3.99
CA THR A 34 -7.82 1.46 4.16
C THR A 34 -8.91 1.07 5.15
N ILE A 35 -9.44 -0.14 5.03
CA ILE A 35 -10.43 -0.71 5.97
C ILE A 35 -9.88 -0.74 7.41
N SER A 36 -8.63 -1.20 7.58
CA SER A 36 -7.96 -1.29 8.88
C SER A 36 -7.75 0.10 9.51
N ILE A 37 -7.31 1.09 8.72
CA ILE A 37 -7.13 2.48 9.17
C ILE A 37 -8.45 3.08 9.64
N ILE A 38 -9.52 2.94 8.85
CA ILE A 38 -10.85 3.42 9.23
C ILE A 38 -11.30 2.73 10.53
N GLY A 39 -11.03 1.43 10.66
CA GLY A 39 -11.32 0.67 11.87
C GLY A 39 -10.59 1.19 13.11
N ALA A 40 -9.29 1.45 12.99
CA ALA A 40 -8.46 2.00 14.05
C ALA A 40 -8.94 3.39 14.50
N ILE A 41 -9.24 4.28 13.55
CA ILE A 41 -9.80 5.61 13.82
C ILE A 41 -11.13 5.48 14.57
N ALA A 42 -12.02 4.59 14.14
CA ALA A 42 -13.30 4.37 14.81
C ALA A 42 -13.11 3.91 16.27
N ILE A 43 -12.15 3.02 16.55
CA ILE A 43 -11.82 2.58 17.92
C ILE A 43 -11.27 3.75 18.77
N LEU A 44 -10.38 4.57 18.21
CA LEU A 44 -9.84 5.74 18.91
C LEU A 44 -10.94 6.73 19.29
N ILE A 45 -11.85 7.04 18.35
CA ILE A 45 -12.99 7.92 18.62
C ILE A 45 -13.92 7.29 19.65
N ALA A 46 -14.16 5.98 19.61
CA ALA A 46 -14.93 5.29 20.63
C ALA A 46 -14.28 5.42 22.03
N GLY A 47 -12.95 5.43 22.11
CA GLY A 47 -12.17 5.64 23.33
C GLY A 47 -12.39 7.01 24.01
N LEU A 48 -12.80 8.04 23.25
CA LEU A 48 -13.11 9.37 23.80
C LEU A 48 -14.25 9.34 24.83
N TYR A 49 -15.05 8.26 24.87
CA TYR A 49 -16.03 8.03 25.93
C TYR A 49 -15.40 8.06 27.34
N VAL A 50 -14.15 7.61 27.49
CA VAL A 50 -13.43 7.67 28.77
C VAL A 50 -13.20 9.13 29.20
N LEU A 51 -12.85 10.00 28.25
CA LEU A 51 -12.66 11.44 28.52
C LEU A 51 -13.97 12.09 28.95
N ARG A 52 -15.12 11.61 28.48
CA ARG A 52 -16.40 12.08 29.02
C ARG A 52 -16.63 11.69 30.48
N SER A 53 -16.24 10.48 30.88
CA SER A 53 -16.44 10.07 32.27
C SER A 53 -15.71 10.98 33.28
N ARG A 54 -14.65 11.67 32.82
CA ARG A 54 -13.83 12.52 33.68
C ARG A 54 -13.96 14.02 33.36
N TRP A 55 -13.92 14.44 32.11
CA TRP A 55 -13.63 15.82 31.71
C TRP A 55 -14.73 16.47 30.83
N ILE A 56 -15.35 15.73 29.92
CA ILE A 56 -16.35 16.30 28.98
C ILE A 56 -17.77 16.20 29.57
N LYS A 57 -18.36 17.33 29.98
CA LYS A 57 -19.73 17.38 30.56
C LYS A 57 -20.85 17.48 29.52
N TRP A 58 -20.55 17.69 28.25
CA TRP A 58 -21.54 17.89 27.18
C TRP A 58 -22.34 16.64 26.77
N GLY A 59 -23.63 16.81 26.48
CA GLY A 59 -24.56 15.74 26.06
C GLY A 59 -25.06 14.86 27.23
N SER A 60 -25.89 13.85 26.94
CA SER A 60 -26.35 12.88 27.95
C SER A 60 -25.45 11.64 27.99
N ARG A 61 -25.33 10.98 29.15
CA ARG A 61 -24.51 9.75 29.29
C ARG A 61 -24.98 8.64 28.33
N GLN A 62 -26.29 8.53 28.13
CA GLN A 62 -26.88 7.52 27.26
C GLN A 62 -26.51 7.74 25.78
N VAL A 63 -26.46 8.99 25.32
CA VAL A 63 -26.07 9.32 23.95
C VAL A 63 -24.62 8.91 23.69
N TRP A 64 -23.72 9.29 24.59
CA TRP A 64 -22.30 8.93 24.48
C TRP A 64 -22.05 7.43 24.57
N LEU A 65 -22.83 6.70 25.38
CA LEU A 65 -22.76 5.25 25.42
C LEU A 65 -23.18 4.62 24.08
N LYS A 66 -24.23 5.16 23.42
CA LYS A 66 -24.63 4.71 22.08
C LYS A 66 -23.55 4.98 21.04
N TYR A 67 -22.92 6.16 21.08
CA TYR A 67 -21.81 6.49 20.18
C TYR A 67 -20.63 5.55 20.36
N HIS A 68 -20.21 5.34 21.61
CA HIS A 68 -19.16 4.38 21.93
C HIS A 68 -19.49 2.99 21.40
N GLN A 69 -20.69 2.47 21.65
CA GLN A 69 -21.10 1.14 21.18
C GLN A 69 -21.08 1.03 19.64
N ARG A 70 -21.57 2.03 18.91
CA ARG A 70 -21.58 2.03 17.44
C ARG A 70 -20.18 2.08 16.86
N LEU A 71 -19.35 3.02 17.33
CA LEU A 71 -18.00 3.22 16.79
C LEU A 71 -17.04 2.10 17.20
N ALA A 72 -17.16 1.58 18.42
CA ALA A 72 -16.37 0.43 18.85
C ALA A 72 -16.75 -0.82 18.06
N SER A 73 -18.05 -1.08 17.85
CA SER A 73 -18.47 -2.24 17.04
C SER A 73 -18.07 -2.09 15.58
N LEU A 74 -18.24 -0.90 14.97
CA LEU A 74 -17.75 -0.60 13.63
C LEU A 74 -16.25 -0.88 13.52
N GLY A 75 -15.45 -0.27 14.40
CA GLY A 75 -14.00 -0.36 14.34
C GLY A 75 -13.48 -1.77 14.61
N ILE A 76 -14.05 -2.46 15.61
CA ILE A 76 -13.72 -3.86 15.91
C ILE A 76 -14.09 -4.77 14.74
N CYS A 77 -15.23 -4.57 14.08
CA CYS A 77 -15.60 -5.37 12.91
C CYS A 77 -14.63 -5.18 11.74
N LEU A 78 -14.22 -3.94 11.46
CA LEU A 78 -13.25 -3.65 10.40
C LEU A 78 -11.87 -4.25 10.71
N VAL A 79 -11.42 -4.17 11.98
CA VAL A 79 -10.17 -4.80 12.43
C VAL A 79 -10.26 -6.33 12.37
N LEU A 80 -11.37 -6.93 12.81
CA LEU A 80 -11.57 -8.38 12.73
C LEU A 80 -11.60 -8.87 11.29
N LEU A 81 -12.28 -8.15 10.39
CA LEU A 81 -12.26 -8.46 8.96
C LEU A 81 -10.81 -8.41 8.45
N HIS A 82 -10.08 -7.34 8.72
CA HIS A 82 -8.69 -7.22 8.31
C HIS A 82 -7.80 -8.35 8.84
N SER A 83 -7.87 -8.65 10.14
CA SER A 83 -7.02 -9.66 10.78
C SER A 83 -7.41 -11.11 10.43
N ALA A 84 -8.69 -11.39 10.16
CA ALA A 84 -9.15 -12.74 9.79
C ALA A 84 -8.58 -13.24 8.46
N PHE A 85 -8.25 -12.32 7.55
CA PHE A 85 -7.67 -12.65 6.24
C PHE A 85 -6.13 -12.61 6.22
N GLN A 86 -5.46 -12.43 7.37
CA GLN A 86 -4.00 -12.60 7.52
C GLN A 86 -3.63 -13.60 8.65
N PRO A 87 -4.01 -14.89 8.54
CA PRO A 87 -3.82 -15.88 9.60
C PRO A 87 -2.35 -16.35 9.77
N LEU A 88 -1.40 -15.85 8.97
CA LEU A 88 -0.03 -16.38 9.00
C LEU A 88 0.91 -15.60 9.94
N ALA A 89 0.58 -14.35 10.29
CA ALA A 89 1.40 -13.55 11.19
C ALA A 89 0.89 -13.61 12.64
N TRP A 90 1.77 -13.92 13.58
CA TRP A 90 1.42 -14.04 15.01
C TRP A 90 0.80 -12.74 15.57
N HIS A 91 1.25 -11.58 15.08
CA HIS A 91 0.74 -10.29 15.50
C HIS A 91 -0.72 -10.07 15.05
N SER A 92 -1.13 -10.65 13.91
CA SER A 92 -2.52 -10.57 13.41
C SER A 92 -3.47 -11.42 14.27
N TRP A 93 -3.01 -12.58 14.74
CA TRP A 93 -3.74 -13.37 15.73
C TRP A 93 -3.88 -12.65 17.06
N LEU A 94 -2.82 -11.96 17.50
CA LEU A 94 -2.87 -11.17 18.72
C LEU A 94 -3.93 -10.06 18.63
N THR A 95 -3.94 -9.26 17.55
CA THR A 95 -4.97 -8.22 17.33
C THR A 95 -6.36 -8.82 17.23
N PHE A 96 -6.51 -9.94 16.54
CA PHE A 96 -7.79 -10.64 16.41
C PHE A 96 -8.34 -11.10 17.77
N ILE A 97 -7.52 -11.79 18.57
CA ILE A 97 -7.89 -12.27 19.90
C ILE A 97 -8.22 -11.10 20.83
N LEU A 98 -7.39 -10.04 20.82
CA LEU A 98 -7.64 -8.83 21.62
C LEU A 98 -8.95 -8.15 21.21
N ALA A 99 -9.24 -8.06 19.91
CA ALA A 99 -10.48 -7.48 19.40
C ALA A 99 -11.70 -8.30 19.83
N LEU A 100 -11.62 -9.64 19.73
CA LEU A 100 -12.68 -10.55 20.15
C LEU A 100 -12.90 -10.50 21.67
N ALA A 101 -11.82 -10.49 22.46
CA ALA A 101 -11.88 -10.35 23.92
C ALA A 101 -12.48 -8.99 24.33
N ASN A 102 -12.12 -7.92 23.63
CA ASN A 102 -12.65 -6.58 23.90
C ASN A 102 -14.15 -6.50 23.57
N LEU A 103 -14.59 -7.10 22.46
CA LEU A 103 -16.00 -7.22 22.12
C LEU A 103 -16.77 -8.05 23.16
N GLY A 104 -16.25 -9.23 23.49
CA GLY A 104 -16.84 -10.15 24.46
C GLY A 104 -17.01 -9.51 25.84
N THR A 105 -15.97 -8.82 26.34
CA THR A 105 -16.04 -8.09 27.61
C THR A 105 -17.03 -6.92 27.54
N GLY A 106 -17.10 -6.17 26.44
CA GLY A 106 -18.07 -5.09 26.25
C GLY A 106 -19.54 -5.57 26.26
N ILE A 107 -19.81 -6.72 25.62
CA ILE A 107 -21.12 -7.38 25.66
C ILE A 107 -21.41 -7.90 27.08
N ALA A 108 -20.46 -8.57 27.72
CA ALA A 108 -20.62 -9.11 29.07
C ALA A 108 -20.90 -8.01 30.11
N VAL A 109 -20.21 -6.85 30.04
CA VAL A 109 -20.49 -5.67 30.89
C VAL A 109 -21.93 -5.16 30.71
N SER A 110 -22.48 -5.30 29.50
CA SER A 110 -23.83 -4.84 29.17
C SER A 110 -24.93 -5.79 29.66
N LEU A 111 -24.60 -7.06 29.92
CA LEU A 111 -25.55 -8.11 30.31
C LEU A 111 -25.45 -8.49 31.81
N THR A 112 -24.36 -8.13 32.48
CA THR A 112 -24.12 -8.50 33.89
C THR A 112 -24.46 -7.39 34.88
N SER A 113 -24.76 -7.75 36.13
CA SER A 113 -25.16 -6.82 37.19
C SER A 113 -24.18 -6.79 38.38
N ARG A 114 -24.24 -5.70 39.16
CA ARG A 114 -23.54 -5.47 40.45
C ARG A 114 -22.02 -5.78 40.45
N LYS A 115 -21.58 -6.80 41.19
CA LYS A 115 -20.15 -7.07 41.47
C LYS A 115 -19.40 -7.58 40.24
N THR A 116 -19.97 -8.53 39.49
CA THR A 116 -19.36 -9.08 38.27
C THR A 116 -19.15 -8.01 37.22
N ARG A 117 -20.09 -7.06 37.10
CA ARG A 117 -19.99 -5.92 36.18
C ARG A 117 -18.77 -5.04 36.48
N GLN A 118 -18.42 -4.81 37.74
CA GLN A 118 -17.26 -4.00 38.11
C GLN A 118 -15.94 -4.67 37.71
N ILE A 119 -15.84 -5.99 37.89
CA ILE A 119 -14.67 -6.77 37.48
C ILE A 119 -14.53 -6.75 35.96
N LEU A 120 -15.61 -7.05 35.24
CA LEU A 120 -15.62 -7.04 33.78
C LEU A 120 -15.31 -5.65 33.19
N LEU A 121 -15.78 -4.58 33.84
CA LEU A 121 -15.46 -3.21 33.43
C LEU A 121 -13.96 -2.92 33.56
N ARG A 122 -13.31 -3.39 34.64
CA ARG A 122 -11.86 -3.24 34.82
C ARG A 122 -11.10 -4.00 33.74
N CYS A 123 -11.49 -5.26 33.47
CA CYS A 123 -10.90 -6.05 32.38
C CYS A 123 -11.04 -5.33 31.04
N HIS A 124 -12.24 -4.82 30.73
CA HIS A 124 -12.50 -4.11 29.48
C HIS A 124 -11.67 -2.83 29.35
N LEU A 125 -11.53 -2.05 30.43
CA LEU A 125 -10.70 -0.84 30.44
C LEU A 125 -9.19 -1.11 30.31
N ILE A 126 -8.72 -2.30 30.69
CA ILE A 126 -7.33 -2.73 30.48
C ILE A 126 -7.14 -3.28 29.06
N LEU A 127 -8.10 -4.05 28.56
CA LEU A 127 -8.04 -4.64 27.22
C LEU A 127 -8.07 -3.58 26.11
N ALA A 128 -8.86 -2.52 26.26
CA ALA A 128 -8.98 -1.48 25.25
C ALA A 128 -7.64 -0.81 24.85
N PRO A 129 -6.81 -0.30 25.78
CA PRO A 129 -5.50 0.27 25.42
C PRO A 129 -4.53 -0.78 24.88
N VAL A 130 -4.54 -2.01 25.39
CA VAL A 130 -3.71 -3.10 24.86
C VAL A 130 -4.11 -3.44 23.42
N LEU A 131 -5.41 -3.44 23.11
CA LEU A 131 -5.90 -3.59 21.73
C LEU A 131 -5.41 -2.46 20.83
N VAL A 132 -5.50 -1.20 21.28
CA VAL A 132 -5.01 -0.06 20.48
C VAL A 132 -3.52 -0.18 20.19
N ILE A 133 -2.72 -0.54 21.20
CA ILE A 133 -1.29 -0.81 21.04
C ILE A 133 -1.07 -1.95 20.06
N GLY A 134 -1.82 -3.06 20.19
CA GLY A 134 -1.76 -4.17 19.26
C GLY A 134 -2.07 -3.77 17.82
N ILE A 135 -3.08 -2.91 17.61
CA ILE A 135 -3.42 -2.38 16.28
C ILE A 135 -2.29 -1.52 15.73
N VAL A 136 -1.68 -0.67 16.56
CA VAL A 136 -0.54 0.17 16.16
C VAL A 136 0.67 -0.69 15.79
N PHE A 137 1.03 -1.68 16.61
CA PHE A 137 2.13 -2.61 16.31
C PHE A 137 1.85 -3.40 15.03
N HIS A 138 0.63 -3.89 14.86
CA HIS A 138 0.20 -4.58 13.64
C HIS A 138 0.32 -3.68 12.40
N GLY A 139 0.05 -2.37 12.52
CA GLY A 139 0.23 -1.41 11.43
C GLY A 139 1.66 -0.88 11.26
N GLN A 140 2.50 -0.94 12.29
CA GLN A 140 3.90 -0.49 12.27
C GLN A 140 4.83 -1.47 11.59
N ALA A 141 4.50 -2.76 11.61
CA ALA A 141 5.06 -3.73 10.67
C ALA A 141 4.51 -3.39 9.27
N LYS A 142 5.00 -2.27 8.71
CA LYS A 142 4.93 -2.02 7.28
C LYS A 142 5.66 -3.17 6.62
N LEU A 143 4.87 -4.14 6.15
CA LEU A 143 5.15 -5.05 5.05
C LEU A 143 6.62 -5.02 4.65
N ASP A 144 7.46 -5.75 5.37
CA ASP A 144 8.68 -6.21 4.75
C ASP A 144 8.22 -7.12 3.61
N HIS A 145 8.25 -6.61 2.39
CA HIS A 145 7.66 -7.28 1.24
C HIS A 145 8.10 -8.75 1.18
N ASP A 146 9.34 -9.01 1.58
CA ASP A 146 9.99 -10.31 1.57
C ASP A 146 9.59 -11.23 2.74
N GLU A 147 9.13 -10.68 3.88
CA GLU A 147 8.60 -11.46 5.01
C GLU A 147 7.09 -11.76 4.83
N PHE A 148 6.35 -10.83 4.22
CA PHE A 148 4.89 -10.87 4.14
C PHE A 148 4.35 -11.45 2.84
N PHE A 149 5.10 -11.31 1.75
CA PHE A 149 5.03 -12.15 0.59
C PHE A 149 6.39 -12.85 0.49
N PRO A 150 6.63 -13.91 1.29
CA PRO A 150 7.78 -14.76 1.05
C PRO A 150 7.47 -15.45 -0.26
N LEU A 151 8.01 -14.90 -1.33
CA LEU A 151 7.73 -15.37 -2.67
C LEU A 151 8.70 -16.52 -2.98
N THR A 152 8.71 -17.46 -2.05
CA THR A 152 9.43 -18.72 -2.05
C THR A 152 8.73 -19.76 -2.91
N SER A 153 7.61 -19.40 -3.54
CA SER A 153 6.85 -20.20 -4.50
C SER A 153 6.40 -19.35 -5.69
N VAL A 154 6.22 -20.01 -6.83
CA VAL A 154 5.67 -19.44 -8.09
C VAL A 154 4.42 -18.62 -7.78
N HIS A 155 4.38 -17.37 -8.25
CA HIS A 155 3.25 -16.47 -8.04
C HIS A 155 2.96 -15.72 -9.34
N ASP A 156 1.72 -15.83 -9.80
CA ASP A 156 1.32 -15.32 -11.12
C ASP A 156 0.87 -13.84 -10.99
N VAL A 157 1.81 -12.95 -10.64
CA VAL A 157 1.55 -11.52 -10.52
C VAL A 157 2.24 -10.78 -11.67
N PRO A 158 1.50 -9.99 -12.48
CA PRO A 158 2.10 -9.22 -13.56
C PRO A 158 3.21 -8.32 -13.03
N CYS A 159 4.39 -8.33 -13.64
CA CYS A 159 5.57 -7.56 -13.20
C CYS A 159 5.26 -6.06 -13.01
N ALA A 160 4.34 -5.52 -13.82
CA ALA A 160 3.83 -4.16 -13.65
C ALA A 160 3.24 -3.93 -12.27
N ARG A 161 2.50 -4.88 -11.69
CA ARG A 161 1.77 -4.70 -10.42
C ARG A 161 2.68 -4.42 -9.21
N CYS A 162 3.89 -4.98 -9.21
CA CYS A 162 4.89 -4.74 -8.16
C CYS A 162 5.87 -3.60 -8.50
N HIS A 163 5.90 -3.15 -9.76
CA HIS A 163 6.87 -2.16 -10.25
C HIS A 163 6.23 -1.06 -11.12
N THR A 164 4.97 -0.72 -10.84
CA THR A 164 4.15 0.28 -11.56
C THR A 164 4.61 1.71 -11.33
N SER A 165 5.34 1.98 -10.24
CA SER A 165 5.76 3.33 -9.93
C SER A 165 7.07 3.64 -10.62
N ASP A 166 7.01 4.60 -11.54
CA ASP A 166 8.21 5.23 -12.06
C ASP A 166 9.06 5.75 -10.88
N PRO A 167 10.35 5.39 -10.79
CA PRO A 167 11.20 5.79 -9.68
C PRO A 167 11.24 7.31 -9.54
N PHE A 168 10.81 7.78 -8.36
CA PHE A 168 11.00 9.16 -7.94
C PHE A 168 12.50 9.44 -7.84
N LEU A 169 12.93 10.54 -8.46
CA LEU A 169 14.32 10.97 -8.42
C LEU A 169 14.49 12.08 -7.37
N PHE A 170 13.83 13.22 -7.58
CA PHE A 170 13.91 14.38 -6.69
C PHE A 170 12.81 15.41 -6.97
N ASN A 171 12.67 16.35 -6.04
CA ASN A 171 11.79 17.52 -6.16
C ASN A 171 12.59 18.78 -6.51
N ILE A 172 11.94 19.69 -7.22
CA ILE A 172 12.48 21.00 -7.58
C ILE A 172 11.48 22.07 -7.12
N GLU A 173 11.98 23.03 -6.35
CA GLU A 173 11.23 24.21 -5.90
C GLU A 173 11.58 25.40 -6.80
N SER A 174 10.73 25.66 -7.80
CA SER A 174 10.99 26.73 -8.75
C SER A 174 9.71 27.39 -9.23
N SER A 175 9.72 28.73 -9.22
CA SER A 175 8.62 29.55 -9.72
C SER A 175 8.70 29.78 -11.23
N THR A 176 9.87 29.59 -11.86
CA THR A 176 10.10 29.83 -13.29
C THR A 176 10.13 28.56 -14.13
N LEU A 177 10.37 27.40 -13.50
CA LEU A 177 10.55 26.12 -14.19
C LEU A 177 9.39 25.74 -15.12
N GLN A 178 8.15 26.08 -14.79
CA GLN A 178 7.02 25.82 -15.69
C GLN A 178 7.15 26.57 -17.01
N GLN A 179 7.51 27.85 -16.96
CA GLN A 179 7.63 28.69 -18.14
C GLN A 179 8.79 28.22 -19.03
N GLU A 180 9.88 27.78 -18.41
CA GLU A 180 11.02 27.19 -19.12
C GLU A 180 10.61 25.87 -19.78
N LEU A 181 10.03 24.92 -19.03
CA LEU A 181 9.55 23.64 -19.58
C LEU A 181 8.52 23.79 -20.72
N ASP A 182 7.72 24.85 -20.71
CA ASP A 182 6.73 25.14 -21.75
C ASP A 182 7.33 25.84 -23.00
N SER A 183 8.55 26.42 -22.90
CA SER A 183 9.13 27.28 -23.96
C SER A 183 10.43 26.75 -24.58
N THR A 184 11.12 25.81 -23.94
CA THR A 184 12.39 25.28 -24.44
C THR A 184 12.29 23.83 -24.91
N GLU A 185 13.02 23.52 -26.00
CA GLU A 185 13.29 22.14 -26.46
C GLU A 185 14.56 21.56 -25.82
N LYS A 186 15.16 22.27 -24.85
CA LYS A 186 16.34 21.84 -24.10
C LYS A 186 16.01 21.69 -22.63
N LEU A 187 16.75 20.84 -21.92
CA LEU A 187 16.60 20.66 -20.49
C LEU A 187 16.94 21.97 -19.74
N PRO A 188 16.03 22.51 -18.89
CA PRO A 188 16.31 23.64 -18.02
C PRO A 188 17.56 23.43 -17.13
N GLU A 189 18.34 24.50 -16.93
CA GLU A 189 19.59 24.47 -16.15
C GLU A 189 19.35 24.02 -14.71
N GLU A 190 18.21 24.39 -14.13
CA GLU A 190 17.85 24.01 -12.77
C GLU A 190 17.63 22.50 -12.61
N ILE A 191 17.02 21.83 -13.59
CA ILE A 191 16.87 20.37 -13.58
C ILE A 191 18.24 19.71 -13.64
N HIS A 192 19.13 20.27 -14.45
CA HIS A 192 20.49 19.77 -14.59
C HIS A 192 21.33 19.93 -13.30
N TRP A 193 21.19 21.07 -12.62
CA TRP A 193 21.84 21.29 -11.34
C TRP A 193 21.39 20.24 -10.31
N TRP A 194 20.09 20.02 -10.18
CA TRP A 194 19.53 19.03 -9.26
C TRP A 194 19.90 17.59 -9.64
N SER A 195 19.90 17.25 -10.92
CA SER A 195 20.29 15.90 -11.37
C SER A 195 21.74 15.59 -10.97
N THR A 196 22.63 16.56 -11.10
CA THR A 196 24.04 16.44 -10.70
C THR A 196 24.19 16.24 -9.18
N GLN A 197 23.45 17.00 -8.37
CA GLN A 197 23.48 16.86 -6.91
C GLN A 197 22.98 15.48 -6.45
N GLN A 198 22.00 14.92 -7.16
CA GLN A 198 21.38 13.63 -6.84
C GLN A 198 22.06 12.44 -7.54
N GLN A 199 23.21 12.65 -8.19
CA GLN A 199 23.94 11.62 -8.96
C GLN A 199 23.08 10.94 -10.04
N VAL A 200 22.13 11.67 -10.61
CA VAL A 200 21.29 11.22 -11.73
C VAL A 200 21.90 11.73 -13.03
N ASP A 201 22.37 10.79 -13.86
CA ASP A 201 22.96 11.08 -15.16
C ASP A 201 21.85 11.32 -16.20
N ILE A 202 21.58 12.60 -16.51
CA ILE A 202 20.66 13.05 -17.56
C ILE A 202 21.50 13.88 -18.53
N SER A 203 21.53 13.51 -19.82
CA SER A 203 22.41 14.16 -20.79
C SER A 203 22.10 15.65 -20.94
N GLN A 204 23.16 16.46 -20.90
CA GLN A 204 23.13 17.91 -21.15
C GLN A 204 23.00 18.25 -22.65
N THR A 205 23.38 17.33 -23.55
CA THR A 205 23.65 17.64 -24.97
C THR A 205 22.83 16.84 -25.97
N ALA A 206 22.16 15.77 -25.53
CA ALA A 206 21.21 15.03 -26.36
C ALA A 206 19.98 15.88 -26.69
N VAL A 207 19.35 15.59 -27.83
CA VAL A 207 18.03 16.17 -28.18
C VAL A 207 17.01 15.70 -27.14
N VAL A 208 16.82 16.50 -26.09
CA VAL A 208 15.82 16.25 -25.06
C VAL A 208 14.49 16.76 -25.59
N MET A 209 13.69 15.88 -26.20
CA MET A 209 12.34 16.28 -26.56
C MET A 209 11.50 16.44 -25.29
N ILE A 210 11.16 17.69 -24.97
CA ILE A 210 10.20 18.03 -23.92
C ILE A 210 8.82 18.10 -24.57
N LYS A 211 7.94 17.16 -24.22
CA LYS A 211 6.55 17.17 -24.67
C LYS A 211 5.62 17.29 -23.48
N LYS A 212 4.81 18.35 -23.48
CA LYS A 212 3.73 18.50 -22.51
C LYS A 212 2.58 17.54 -22.84
N ILE A 213 2.16 16.75 -21.85
CA ILE A 213 1.02 15.85 -21.93
C ILE A 213 0.15 16.13 -20.71
N GLY A 214 -0.93 16.89 -20.92
CA GLY A 214 -1.80 17.33 -19.82
C GLY A 214 -1.04 18.21 -18.81
N THR A 215 -0.87 17.71 -17.58
CA THR A 215 -0.17 18.37 -16.47
C THR A 215 1.27 17.90 -16.28
N GLU A 216 1.79 17.10 -17.21
CA GLU A 216 3.10 16.46 -17.11
C GLU A 216 4.00 16.84 -18.30
N TRP A 217 5.31 16.87 -18.07
CA TRP A 217 6.32 17.06 -19.12
C TRP A 217 7.12 15.79 -19.28
N LYS A 218 7.11 15.19 -20.47
CA LYS A 218 7.95 14.04 -20.79
C LYS A 218 9.28 14.53 -21.35
N ILE A 219 10.36 14.02 -20.81
CA ILE A 219 11.76 14.29 -21.19
C ILE A 219 12.29 13.00 -21.81
N SER A 220 12.75 13.06 -23.05
CA SER A 220 13.33 11.88 -23.74
C SER A 220 14.84 12.10 -23.91
N ASP A 221 15.66 11.37 -23.16
CA ASP A 221 17.11 11.36 -23.31
C ASP A 221 17.51 10.28 -24.32
N ASN A 222 17.75 10.71 -25.56
CA ASN A 222 18.10 9.83 -26.67
C ASN A 222 19.51 9.25 -26.55
N GLU A 223 20.42 9.89 -25.83
CA GLU A 223 21.80 9.43 -25.67
C GLU A 223 21.87 8.27 -24.68
N ASN A 224 21.18 8.40 -23.55
CA ASN A 224 21.13 7.35 -22.53
C ASN A 224 19.98 6.35 -22.75
N ASN A 225 19.19 6.51 -23.82
CA ASN A 225 17.97 5.73 -24.10
C ASN A 225 17.01 5.67 -22.88
N ARG A 226 16.82 6.81 -22.22
CA ARG A 226 16.00 6.95 -21.01
C ARG A 226 14.88 7.95 -21.22
N ASN A 227 13.74 7.68 -20.60
CA ASN A 227 12.65 8.64 -20.54
C ASN A 227 12.48 9.07 -19.09
N TYR A 228 12.14 10.33 -18.89
CA TYR A 228 11.81 10.90 -17.60
C TYR A 228 10.49 11.65 -17.75
N HIS A 229 9.81 11.91 -16.65
CA HIS A 229 8.68 12.82 -16.67
C HIS A 229 8.62 13.66 -15.40
N ILE A 230 8.14 14.88 -15.57
CA ILE A 230 7.98 15.86 -14.51
C ILE A 230 6.49 16.05 -14.25
N LYS A 231 6.10 15.96 -12.97
CA LYS A 231 4.74 16.23 -12.51
C LYS A 231 4.73 17.44 -11.60
N ARG A 232 3.79 18.35 -11.79
CA ARG A 232 3.56 19.45 -10.83
C ARG A 232 2.81 18.94 -9.61
N GLN A 233 3.36 19.16 -8.41
CA GLN A 233 2.76 18.80 -7.13
C GLN A 233 2.65 20.05 -6.25
N LEU A 234 1.44 20.61 -6.10
CA LEU A 234 1.17 21.83 -5.31
C LEU A 234 2.10 23.01 -5.66
N ASN A 235 3.25 23.11 -4.97
CA ASN A 235 4.27 24.16 -5.11
C ASN A 235 5.64 23.66 -5.61
N GLN A 236 5.75 22.38 -5.98
CA GLN A 236 7.00 21.75 -6.40
C GLN A 236 6.82 20.99 -7.72
N PHE A 237 7.93 20.66 -8.37
CA PHE A 237 8.00 19.76 -9.52
C PHE A 237 8.71 18.48 -9.11
N ALA A 238 8.03 17.33 -9.27
CA ALA A 238 8.59 16.03 -8.98
C ALA A 238 9.08 15.39 -10.28
N LEU A 239 10.35 15.01 -10.33
CA LEU A 239 10.96 14.29 -11.45
C LEU A 239 10.94 12.79 -11.18
N TYR A 240 10.53 12.04 -12.18
CA TYR A 240 10.52 10.59 -12.18
C TYR A 240 11.29 10.08 -13.39
N ALA A 241 12.08 9.02 -13.24
CA ALA A 241 12.57 8.27 -14.39
C ALA A 241 11.47 7.28 -14.79
N ASN A 242 11.15 7.20 -16.07
CA ASN A 242 10.35 6.08 -16.55
C ASN A 242 11.15 4.83 -16.27
N ASN A 243 10.52 3.82 -15.66
CA ASN A 243 11.22 2.57 -15.43
C ASN A 243 11.41 1.85 -16.78
N PRO A 244 12.63 1.79 -17.36
CA PRO A 244 12.80 1.04 -18.58
C PRO A 244 12.67 -0.43 -18.20
N TYR A 245 11.74 -1.16 -18.83
CA TYR A 245 11.61 -2.61 -18.62
C TYR A 245 12.93 -3.40 -18.86
N GLN A 246 13.96 -2.75 -19.39
CA GLN A 246 15.33 -3.21 -19.61
C GLN A 246 16.25 -3.15 -18.39
N SER A 247 15.91 -2.42 -17.31
CA SER A 247 16.66 -2.46 -16.04
C SER A 247 16.15 -3.54 -15.09
N TYR A 248 15.12 -4.28 -15.50
CA TYR A 248 14.59 -5.40 -14.71
C TYR A 248 15.33 -6.65 -15.09
N THR A 249 15.96 -7.27 -14.10
CA THR A 249 16.49 -8.61 -14.30
C THR A 249 15.45 -9.62 -13.86
N CYS A 250 15.28 -10.72 -14.59
CA CYS A 250 14.45 -11.83 -14.12
C CYS A 250 14.85 -12.17 -12.67
N VAL A 251 16.16 -12.20 -12.39
CA VAL A 251 16.76 -12.54 -11.09
C VAL A 251 16.65 -11.44 -10.03
N THR A 252 16.22 -10.22 -10.37
CA THR A 252 15.86 -9.17 -9.41
C THR A 252 14.44 -9.42 -8.89
N CYS A 253 13.60 -10.11 -9.68
CA CYS A 253 12.40 -10.71 -9.15
C CYS A 253 12.80 -11.97 -8.37
N HIS A 254 12.40 -12.03 -7.10
CA HIS A 254 12.67 -13.17 -6.23
C HIS A 254 12.19 -14.51 -6.86
N GLU A 255 11.17 -14.50 -7.74
CA GLU A 255 10.60 -15.71 -8.33
C GLU A 255 11.57 -16.38 -9.27
N HIS A 256 12.39 -15.59 -9.97
CA HIS A 256 13.43 -16.13 -10.85
C HIS A 256 14.82 -16.04 -10.24
N ASN A 257 14.94 -15.63 -8.97
CA ASN A 257 16.22 -15.57 -8.24
C ASN A 257 16.55 -16.89 -7.51
N THR A 258 15.88 -17.99 -7.85
CA THR A 258 16.21 -19.31 -7.30
C THR A 258 17.38 -19.93 -8.06
N PRO A 259 18.28 -20.67 -7.38
CA PRO A 259 19.38 -21.37 -8.05
C PRO A 259 18.93 -22.28 -9.18
N GLU A 260 17.77 -22.94 -9.02
CA GLU A 260 17.19 -23.83 -10.02
C GLU A 260 16.82 -23.09 -11.31
N ILE A 261 16.16 -21.93 -11.19
CA ILE A 261 15.74 -21.12 -12.34
C ILE A 261 16.95 -20.45 -13.00
N ILE A 262 17.88 -19.91 -12.21
CA ILE A 262 19.14 -19.35 -12.71
C ILE A 262 19.91 -20.42 -13.51
N THR A 263 20.02 -21.64 -12.97
CA THR A 263 20.70 -22.76 -13.62
C THR A 263 20.01 -23.15 -14.92
N ALA A 264 18.68 -23.24 -14.94
CA ALA A 264 17.93 -23.54 -16.16
C ALA A 264 18.21 -22.49 -17.25
N HIS A 265 18.20 -21.20 -16.91
CA HIS A 265 18.50 -20.13 -17.86
C HIS A 265 19.95 -20.18 -18.36
N GLN A 266 20.91 -20.44 -17.47
CA GLN A 266 22.32 -20.62 -17.86
C GLN A 266 22.50 -21.83 -18.78
N LEU A 267 21.79 -22.95 -18.54
CA LEU A 267 21.79 -24.12 -19.43
C LEU A 267 21.24 -23.80 -20.83
N HIS A 268 20.34 -22.83 -20.93
CA HIS A 268 19.79 -22.33 -22.18
C HIS A 268 20.58 -21.13 -22.76
N GLY A 269 21.80 -20.87 -22.27
CA GLY A 269 22.68 -19.83 -22.80
C GLY A 269 22.29 -18.39 -22.40
N VAL A 270 21.35 -18.23 -21.46
CA VAL A 270 20.89 -16.93 -20.99
C VAL A 270 21.69 -16.51 -19.76
N TYR A 271 22.61 -15.55 -19.95
CA TYR A 271 23.46 -15.01 -18.89
C TYR A 271 23.17 -13.54 -18.56
N ASP A 272 22.52 -12.81 -19.48
CA ASP A 272 22.08 -11.43 -19.25
C ASP A 272 20.63 -11.40 -18.80
N PHE A 273 20.43 -11.46 -17.49
CA PHE A 273 19.11 -11.52 -16.89
C PHE A 273 18.32 -10.21 -17.02
N ASN A 274 18.96 -9.07 -17.35
CA ASN A 274 18.33 -7.75 -17.52
C ASN A 274 17.37 -7.66 -18.71
N ARG A 275 17.28 -8.70 -19.55
CA ARG A 275 16.58 -8.67 -20.83
C ARG A 275 15.44 -9.68 -20.90
N CYS A 276 14.67 -9.78 -19.83
CA CYS A 276 13.58 -10.77 -19.67
C CYS A 276 12.59 -10.78 -20.85
N LEU A 277 12.23 -9.62 -21.38
CA LEU A 277 11.27 -9.46 -22.49
C LEU A 277 11.79 -9.96 -23.86
N VAL A 278 13.07 -10.33 -23.96
CA VAL A 278 13.64 -10.93 -25.19
C VAL A 278 13.16 -12.37 -25.39
N CYS A 279 12.84 -13.06 -24.29
CA CYS A 279 12.43 -14.46 -24.29
C CYS A 279 11.02 -14.66 -23.71
N HIS A 280 10.53 -13.74 -22.88
CA HIS A 280 9.22 -13.81 -22.25
C HIS A 280 8.28 -12.71 -22.77
N GLN A 281 7.02 -13.06 -22.97
CA GLN A 281 5.95 -12.12 -23.29
C GLN A 281 5.03 -11.94 -22.09
N THR A 282 4.58 -10.72 -21.85
CA THR A 282 3.57 -10.39 -20.82
C THR A 282 2.55 -9.38 -21.39
N GLU A 283 1.37 -9.30 -20.78
CA GLU A 283 0.32 -8.36 -21.13
C GLU A 283 0.01 -7.47 -19.91
N ILE A 284 0.13 -6.16 -20.09
CA ILE A 284 -0.07 -5.15 -19.04
C ILE A 284 -1.04 -4.11 -19.60
N ASP A 285 -2.17 -3.90 -18.93
CA ASP A 285 -3.23 -2.95 -19.33
C ASP A 285 -3.67 -3.11 -20.80
N GLY A 286 -3.75 -4.35 -21.28
CA GLY A 286 -4.13 -4.69 -22.66
C GLY A 286 -3.03 -4.44 -23.70
N VAL A 287 -1.82 -4.08 -23.26
CA VAL A 287 -0.64 -3.90 -24.11
C VAL A 287 0.32 -5.07 -23.90
N ARG A 288 0.74 -5.72 -24.99
CA ARG A 288 1.70 -6.83 -24.94
C ARG A 288 3.13 -6.33 -25.02
N TYR A 289 3.96 -6.82 -24.11
CA TYR A 289 5.39 -6.53 -24.02
C TYR A 289 6.20 -7.81 -24.23
N GLY A 290 7.32 -7.69 -24.93
CA GLY A 290 8.24 -8.80 -25.19
C GLY A 290 7.81 -9.73 -26.33
N ILE A 291 8.58 -10.80 -26.52
CA ILE A 291 8.44 -11.74 -27.65
C ILE A 291 8.02 -13.11 -27.12
N GLN A 292 6.94 -13.67 -27.67
CA GLN A 292 6.56 -15.05 -27.39
C GLN A 292 7.46 -15.99 -28.20
N ARG A 293 8.52 -16.50 -27.58
CA ARG A 293 9.32 -17.57 -28.21
C ARG A 293 8.56 -18.89 -28.09
N THR A 294 8.10 -19.40 -29.23
CA THR A 294 7.28 -20.62 -29.32
C THR A 294 8.11 -21.91 -29.33
N ASN A 295 9.43 -21.84 -29.55
CA ASN A 295 10.33 -22.99 -29.51
C ASN A 295 11.49 -22.71 -28.55
N TRP A 296 11.55 -23.48 -27.47
CA TRP A 296 12.68 -23.54 -26.52
C TRP A 296 13.71 -24.62 -26.91
N ASP A 297 13.50 -25.29 -28.04
CA ASP A 297 14.43 -26.26 -28.58
C ASP A 297 15.72 -25.55 -29.01
N TYR A 298 16.79 -25.89 -28.30
CA TYR A 298 18.18 -25.47 -28.44
C TYR A 298 18.60 -25.11 -29.89
N ASP A 299 18.83 -23.83 -30.18
CA ASP A 299 19.59 -23.41 -31.38
C ASP A 299 21.04 -23.12 -30.96
N PRO A 300 22.00 -24.01 -31.25
CA PRO A 300 23.40 -23.84 -30.86
C PRO A 300 24.15 -22.77 -31.66
N ASN A 301 23.49 -22.03 -32.57
CA ASN A 301 24.14 -21.04 -33.44
C ASN A 301 23.94 -19.58 -33.02
N TRP A 302 23.60 -19.30 -31.75
CA TRP A 302 23.53 -17.95 -31.19
C TRP A 302 24.68 -17.67 -30.21
#